data_AF-A0A6A7AE50-F1
#
_entry.id   AF-A0A6A7AE50-F1
#
_cell.length_a   1.000
_cell.length_b   1.000
_cell.length_c   1.000
_cell.angle_alpha   90.00
_cell.angle_beta   90.00
_cell.angle_gamma   90.00
#
_symmetry.space_group_name_H-M   'P 1'
#
loop_
_entity.id
_entity.type
_entity.pdbx_description
1 polymer ?
#
loop_
_entity_poly.entity_id
_entity_poly.type
_entity_poly.pdbx_seq_one_letter_code
_entity_poly.pdbx_strand_id
1 'polypeptide(L)'
;EEVYARNSSDSSLLRLPPELRNKIFGHVCGGMTILFQETKINVKAGPWASSPTVHGPFRALQQTCRQIYVETALLPFSKINQFWYYDRKGILHMQKRL
;
A
#
# COMPACT_ATOMS: atom_id res chain seq x y z
N GLU A 1 0.89 18.03 19.65
CA GLU A 1 -0.43 17.36 19.56
C GLU A 1 -1.45 18.13 18.70
N GLU A 2 -1.39 19.46 18.62
CA GLU A 2 -2.29 20.31 17.81
C GLU A 2 -2.53 19.87 16.36
N VAL A 3 -1.48 19.46 15.65
CA VAL A 3 -1.59 19.04 14.24
C VAL A 3 -2.41 17.75 14.09
N TYR A 4 -2.37 16.85 15.07
CA TYR A 4 -3.15 15.60 15.03
C TYR A 4 -4.64 15.88 15.24
N ALA A 5 -4.96 16.70 16.25
CA ALA A 5 -6.34 17.10 16.54
C ALA A 5 -6.96 17.90 15.39
N ARG A 6 -6.19 18.76 14.73
CA ARG A 6 -6.65 19.49 13.54
C ARG A 6 -6.82 18.57 12.33
N ASN A 7 -5.92 17.61 12.14
CA ASN A 7 -6.04 16.66 11.03
C ASN A 7 -7.26 15.77 11.18
N SER A 8 -7.61 15.34 12.40
CA SER A 8 -8.81 14.53 12.62
C SER A 8 -10.11 15.30 12.36
N SER A 9 -10.17 16.61 12.61
CA SER A 9 -11.34 17.45 12.31
C SER A 9 -11.42 17.85 10.83
N ASP A 10 -10.30 18.21 10.22
CA ASP A 10 -10.30 18.89 8.91
C ASP A 10 -10.21 17.88 7.76
N SER A 11 -9.54 16.74 7.97
CA SER A 11 -9.39 15.72 6.94
C SER A 11 -10.70 14.98 6.68
N SER A 12 -11.21 15.13 5.46
CA SER A 12 -12.36 14.35 4.98
C SER A 12 -12.13 12.85 5.10
N LEU A 13 -10.90 12.38 4.90
CA LEU A 13 -10.52 10.96 5.01
C LEU A 13 -10.50 10.47 6.46
N LEU A 14 -9.96 11.26 7.40
CA LEU A 14 -9.85 10.85 8.82
C LEU A 14 -11.20 10.92 9.55
N ARG A 15 -12.15 11.72 9.05
CA ARG A 15 -13.54 11.75 9.53
C ARG A 15 -14.37 10.54 9.10
N LEU A 16 -13.94 9.79 8.09
CA LEU A 16 -14.68 8.61 7.64
C LEU A 16 -14.64 7.50 8.70
N PRO A 17 -15.69 6.67 8.83
CA PRO A 17 -15.65 5.45 9.59
C PRO A 17 -14.48 4.53 9.15
N PRO A 18 -13.91 3.72 10.07
CA PRO A 18 -12.79 2.82 9.79
C PRO A 18 -13.03 1.91 8.58
N GLU A 19 -14.26 1.46 8.36
CA GLU A 19 -14.64 0.55 7.27
C GLU A 19 -14.44 1.19 5.90
N LEU A 20 -14.79 2.49 5.77
CA LEU A 20 -14.59 3.23 4.52
C LEU A 20 -13.12 3.55 4.30
N ARG A 21 -12.38 3.89 5.36
CA ARG A 21 -10.93 4.09 5.27
C ARG A 21 -10.24 2.82 4.78
N ASN A 22 -10.58 1.66 5.34
CA ASN A 22 -10.04 0.37 4.92
C ASN A 22 -10.33 0.07 3.45
N LYS A 23 -11.53 0.39 2.95
CA LYS A 23 -11.85 0.25 1.51
C LYS A 23 -10.96 1.15 0.66
N ILE A 24 -10.84 2.43 1.00
CA ILE A 24 -9.98 3.38 0.29
C ILE A 24 -8.53 2.91 0.29
N PHE A 25 -8.01 2.51 1.46
CA PHE A 25 -6.64 1.99 1.58
C PHE A 25 -6.45 0.70 0.76
N GLY A 26 -7.45 -0.18 0.73
CA GLY A 26 -7.43 -1.38 -0.12
C GLY A 26 -7.34 -1.04 -1.61
N HIS A 27 -8.04 -0.01 -2.08
CA HIS A 27 -7.97 0.43 -3.47
C HIS A 27 -6.66 1.13 -3.82
N VAL A 28 -6.12 1.97 -2.92
CA VAL A 28 -4.91 2.75 -3.17
C VAL A 28 -3.64 1.91 -2.99
N CYS A 29 -3.58 1.09 -1.93
CA CYS A 29 -2.39 0.34 -1.55
C CYS A 29 -2.45 -1.14 -1.95
N GLY A 30 -3.55 -1.63 -2.55
CA GLY A 30 -3.78 -3.04 -2.84
C GLY A 30 -3.84 -3.38 -4.32
N GLY A 31 -3.98 -4.67 -4.62
CA GLY A 31 -4.11 -5.21 -5.96
C GLY A 31 -2.79 -5.30 -6.73
N MET A 32 -1.64 -5.08 -6.07
CA MET A 32 -0.35 -5.02 -6.74
C MET A 32 0.38 -6.37 -6.68
N THR A 33 1.11 -6.67 -7.74
CA THR A 33 2.11 -7.73 -7.82
C THR A 33 3.49 -7.10 -7.83
N ILE A 34 4.27 -7.35 -6.78
CA ILE A 34 5.59 -6.76 -6.55
C ILE A 34 6.62 -7.87 -6.72
N LEU A 35 7.52 -7.71 -7.69
CA LEU A 35 8.57 -8.64 -8.01
C LEU A 35 9.93 -8.04 -7.66
N PHE A 36 10.60 -8.64 -6.69
CA PHE A 36 11.98 -8.33 -6.33
C PHE A 36 12.94 -9.09 -7.25
N GLN A 37 13.71 -8.33 -8.04
CA GLN A 37 14.88 -8.80 -8.76
C GLN A 37 16.13 -8.25 -8.08
N GLU A 38 17.29 -8.88 -8.28
CA GLU A 38 18.55 -8.53 -7.58
C GLU A 38 18.88 -7.03 -7.61
N THR A 39 18.55 -6.33 -8.69
CA THR A 39 18.87 -4.91 -8.87
C THR A 39 17.65 -4.01 -9.07
N LYS A 40 16.44 -4.58 -9.17
CA LYS A 40 15.23 -3.84 -9.56
C LYS A 40 13.98 -4.34 -8.84
N ILE A 41 13.11 -3.41 -8.50
CA ILE A 41 11.76 -3.73 -8.03
C ILE A 41 10.80 -3.47 -9.19
N ASN A 42 10.11 -4.51 -9.65
CA ASN A 42 9.07 -4.39 -10.65
C ASN A 42 7.72 -4.44 -9.96
N VAL A 43 6.90 -3.42 -10.19
CA VAL A 43 5.56 -3.35 -9.62
C VAL A 43 4.58 -3.39 -10.78
N LYS A 44 3.68 -4.38 -10.76
CA LYS A 44 2.61 -4.55 -11.76
C LYS A 44 1.26 -4.43 -11.07
N ALA A 45 0.37 -3.64 -11.68
CA ALA A 45 -1.04 -3.65 -11.34
C ALA A 45 -1.61 -5.04 -11.66
N GLY A 46 -2.21 -5.70 -10.67
CA GLY A 46 -2.94 -6.95 -10.88
C GLY A 46 -4.26 -6.71 -11.62
N PRO A 47 -4.99 -7.78 -12.00
CA PRO A 47 -6.25 -7.67 -12.77
C PRO A 47 -7.32 -6.80 -12.09
N TRP A 48 -7.22 -6.61 -10.78
CA TRP A 48 -8.16 -5.90 -9.92
C TRP A 48 -7.63 -4.54 -9.44
N ALA A 49 -6.42 -4.16 -9.85
CA ALA A 49 -5.83 -2.89 -9.46
C ALA A 49 -6.46 -1.74 -10.26
N SER A 50 -6.82 -0.67 -9.54
CA SER A 50 -7.42 0.54 -10.09
C SER A 50 -6.35 1.37 -10.80
N SER A 51 -6.08 1.04 -12.07
CA SER A 51 -5.16 1.72 -13.01
C SER A 51 -3.66 1.72 -12.63
N PRO A 52 -2.73 1.42 -13.57
CA PRO A 52 -1.29 1.34 -13.29
C PRO A 52 -0.59 2.71 -13.18
N THR A 53 -1.30 3.82 -13.38
CA THR A 53 -0.70 5.16 -13.54
C THR A 53 -0.33 5.86 -12.23
N VAL A 54 -0.47 5.20 -11.08
CA VAL A 54 -0.10 5.80 -9.79
C VAL A 54 1.41 5.70 -9.60
N HIS A 55 2.11 6.82 -9.74
CA HIS A 55 3.50 7.00 -9.33
C HIS A 55 3.70 6.53 -7.88
N GLY A 56 4.13 5.28 -7.70
CA GLY A 56 4.33 4.67 -6.38
C GLY A 56 3.01 4.50 -5.60
N PRO A 57 2.30 3.36 -5.72
CA PRO A 57 1.01 3.14 -5.04
C PRO A 57 1.09 3.33 -3.51
N PHE A 58 2.26 3.08 -2.93
CA PHE A 58 2.51 3.22 -1.50
C PHE A 58 2.76 4.66 -1.06
N ARG A 59 3.09 5.57 -1.99
CA ARG A 59 3.57 6.92 -1.63
C ARG A 59 2.46 7.96 -1.61
N ALA A 60 1.46 7.86 -2.50
CA ALA A 60 0.46 8.90 -2.67
C ALA A 60 -0.32 9.24 -1.39
N LEU A 61 -0.76 8.23 -0.63
CA LEU A 61 -1.55 8.45 0.59
C LEU A 61 -0.70 8.56 1.84
N GLN A 62 0.34 7.73 1.95
CA GLN A 62 1.21 7.65 3.13
C GLN A 62 2.05 8.93 3.32
N GLN A 63 2.29 9.70 2.25
CA GLN A 63 3.07 10.95 2.34
C GLN A 63 2.24 12.17 2.76
N THR A 64 0.92 12.05 2.86
CA THR A 64 0.05 13.20 3.18
C THR A 64 0.11 13.61 4.64
N CYS A 65 0.14 12.64 5.58
CA CYS A 65 0.34 12.93 7.00
C CYS A 65 0.92 11.74 7.78
N ARG A 66 1.56 12.03 8.93
CA ARG A 66 2.18 11.02 9.80
C ARG A 66 1.17 10.03 10.40
N GLN A 67 -0.06 10.47 10.67
CA GLN A 67 -1.10 9.59 11.21
C GLN A 67 -1.45 8.48 10.20
N ILE A 68 -1.75 8.86 8.96
CA ILE A 68 -2.06 7.89 7.89
C ILE A 68 -0.87 6.98 7.64
N TYR A 69 0.36 7.51 7.64
CA TYR A 69 1.56 6.69 7.52
C TYR A 69 1.60 5.58 8.57
N VAL A 70 1.46 5.93 9.85
CA VAL A 70 1.51 4.95 10.96
C VAL A 70 0.40 3.91 10.83
N GLU A 71 -0.83 4.33 10.50
CA GLU A 71 -1.97 3.42 10.36
C GLU A 71 -1.84 2.48 9.15
N THR A 72 -1.15 2.89 8.09
CA THR A 72 -1.15 2.18 6.80
C THR A 72 0.19 1.61 6.38
N ALA A 73 1.28 1.84 7.13
CA ALA A 73 2.63 1.41 6.78
C ALA A 73 2.74 -0.09 6.50
N LEU A 74 1.96 -0.91 7.21
CA LEU A 74 1.97 -2.37 7.08
C LEU A 74 0.92 -2.91 6.12
N LEU A 75 -0.05 -2.10 5.67
CA LEU A 75 -1.09 -2.53 4.74
C LEU A 75 -0.51 -3.13 3.46
N PRO A 76 0.56 -2.57 2.84
CA PRO A 76 1.16 -3.16 1.66
C PRO A 76 1.54 -4.62 1.82
N PHE A 77 1.98 -5.04 3.02
CA PHE A 77 2.44 -6.38 3.34
C PHE A 77 1.32 -7.32 3.83
N SER A 78 0.10 -6.80 3.97
CA SER A 78 -1.08 -7.60 4.27
C SER A 78 -1.55 -8.38 3.02
N LYS A 79 -2.71 -9.04 3.11
CA LYS A 79 -3.31 -9.88 2.05
C LYS A 79 -3.75 -9.11 0.79
N ILE A 80 -3.51 -7.80 0.73
CA ILE A 80 -3.93 -6.93 -0.39
C ILE A 80 -2.93 -6.90 -1.55
N ASN A 81 -1.66 -7.27 -1.34
CA ASN A 81 -0.65 -7.36 -2.41
C ASN A 81 -0.01 -8.74 -2.46
N GLN A 82 0.62 -9.02 -3.60
CA GLN A 82 1.40 -10.23 -3.81
C GLN A 82 2.87 -9.87 -3.99
N PHE A 83 3.74 -10.54 -3.23
CA PHE A 83 5.19 -10.34 -3.30
C PHE A 83 5.85 -11.59 -3.84
N TRP A 84 6.71 -11.39 -4.82
CA TRP A 84 7.43 -12.43 -5.54
C TRP A 84 8.92 -12.07 -5.56
N TYR A 85 9.79 -13.06 -5.52
CA TYR A 85 11.23 -12.86 -5.61
C TYR A 85 11.89 -14.03 -6.31
N TYR A 86 13.06 -13.79 -6.90
CA TYR A 86 13.93 -14.87 -7.39
C TYR A 86 14.92 -15.27 -6.30
N ASP A 87 15.10 -16.58 -6.09
CA ASP A 87 16.20 -17.05 -5.25
C ASP A 87 17.55 -16.98 -6.00
N ARG A 88 18.63 -17.33 -5.30
CA ARG A 88 19.99 -17.37 -5.88
C ARG A 88 20.16 -18.35 -7.05
N LYS A 89 19.21 -19.27 -7.25
CA LYS A 89 19.18 -20.22 -8.37
C LYS A 89 18.29 -19.74 -9.52
N GLY A 90 17.70 -18.54 -9.41
CA GLY A 90 16.78 -17.99 -10.40
C GLY A 90 15.37 -18.58 -10.35
N ILE A 91 15.00 -19.28 -9.28
CA ILE A 91 13.66 -19.83 -9.11
C ILE A 91 12.74 -18.75 -8.53
N LEU A 92 11.54 -18.60 -9.11
CA LEU A 92 10.55 -17.64 -8.66
C LEU A 92 9.77 -18.19 -7.45
N HIS A 93 9.80 -17.45 -6.34
CA HIS A 93 9.10 -17.77 -5.09
C HIS A 93 8.07 -16.70 -4.76
N MET A 94 6.93 -17.12 -4.20
CA MET A 94 5.95 -16.23 -3.60
C MET A 94 6.22 -16.11 -2.10
N GLN A 95 6.35 -14.88 -1.59
CA GLN A 95 6.46 -14.64 -0.15
C GLN A 95 5.13 -15.04 0.52
N LYS A 96 5.19 -15.88 1.56
CA LYS A 96 4.01 -16.20 2.37
C LYS A 96 3.47 -14.94 3.06
N ARG A 97 2.15 -14.81 3.04
CA ARG A 97 1.37 -13.67 3.58
C ARG A 97 1.50 -13.67 5.11
N LEU A 98 1.68 -12.49 5.70
CA LEU A 98 1.44 -12.26 7.13
C LEU A 98 -0.07 -12.25 7.41
#